data_AF-A0A4R2ZH18-F1
#
_entry.id   AF-A0A4R2ZH18-F1
#
_cell.length_a   1.000
_cell.length_b   1.000
_cell.length_c   1.000
_cell.angle_alpha   90.00
_cell.angle_beta   90.00
_cell.angle_gamma   90.00
#
_symmetry.space_group_name_H-M   'P 1'
#
loop_
_entity.id
_entity.type
_entity.pdbx_description
1 polymer ?
#
loop_
_entity_poly.entity_id
_entity_poly.type
_entity_poly.pdbx_seq_one_letter_code
_entity_poly.pdbx_strand_id
1 'polypeptide(L)'
;MTRKVKHIIAYIISIFLIIFWLFVGLEKAWSWQNFRISLQQQPLPQWSMSILFWLVPLIEIATGILLAFQNRKLQRLGYWGSILLLTAFTIFIGLGVLGVYEKRPCTCSSIFNTMSWEKHLVVNVILLGISIIGLRLSRLEVISPVDSGRYTKSIRLFLLFIVLNTIGTVQSRPFWRETNAFVMPQKMTTYPSNLVYQFKVS
;
A
#
# COMPACT_ATOMS: atom_id res chain seq x y z
N MET A 1 16.97 18.42 18.03
CA MET A 1 16.18 17.23 18.43
C MET A 1 17.07 16.25 19.18
N THR A 2 16.72 15.86 20.39
CA THR A 2 17.50 14.92 21.21
C THR A 2 17.46 13.51 20.60
N ARG A 3 18.48 12.67 20.88
CA ARG A 3 18.53 11.27 20.39
C ARG A 3 17.26 10.49 20.75
N LYS A 4 16.77 10.62 21.99
CA LYS A 4 15.53 9.97 22.44
C LYS A 4 14.32 10.29 21.55
N VAL A 5 14.16 11.53 21.11
CA VAL A 5 13.04 11.93 20.24
C VAL A 5 13.19 11.34 18.84
N LYS A 6 14.41 11.27 18.29
CA LYS A 6 14.68 10.58 17.00
C LYS A 6 14.26 9.12 17.04
N HIS A 7 14.58 8.44 18.13
CA HIS A 7 14.25 7.03 18.32
C HIS A 7 12.74 6.79 18.36
N ILE A 8 12.01 7.58 19.15
CA ILE A 8 10.54 7.46 19.26
C ILE A 8 9.88 7.70 17.90
N ILE A 9 10.31 8.72 17.16
CA ILE A 9 9.77 9.03 15.84
C ILE A 9 10.04 7.89 14.84
N ALA A 10 11.27 7.37 14.78
CA ALA A 10 11.61 6.25 13.90
C ALA A 10 10.77 5.00 14.19
N TYR A 11 10.54 4.72 15.48
CA TYR A 11 9.72 3.61 15.92
C TYR A 11 8.25 3.75 15.52
N ILE A 12 7.65 4.93 15.75
CA ILE A 12 6.27 5.23 15.34
C ILE A 12 6.12 5.09 13.83
N ILE A 13 7.05 5.66 13.06
CA ILE A 13 7.04 5.56 11.60
C ILE A 13 7.10 4.09 11.15
N SER A 14 7.98 3.29 11.76
CA SER A 14 8.12 1.86 11.42
C SER A 14 6.80 1.11 11.65
N ILE A 15 6.19 1.27 12.83
CA ILE A 15 4.91 0.63 13.16
C ILE A 15 3.82 1.04 12.18
N PHE A 16 3.70 2.34 11.93
CA PHE A 16 2.70 2.86 11.03
C PHE A 16 2.82 2.27 9.62
N LEU A 17 4.04 2.24 9.06
CA LEU A 17 4.27 1.66 7.73
C LEU A 17 4.06 0.15 7.69
N ILE A 18 4.41 -0.59 8.75
CA ILE A 18 4.13 -2.03 8.86
C ILE A 18 2.63 -2.28 8.78
N ILE A 19 1.84 -1.58 9.62
CA ILE A 19 0.39 -1.72 9.64
C ILE A 19 -0.18 -1.36 8.27
N PHE A 20 0.25 -0.22 7.69
CA PHE A 20 -0.21 0.24 6.39
C PHE A 20 0.02 -0.81 5.29
N TRP A 21 1.25 -1.31 5.13
CA TRP A 21 1.59 -2.23 4.04
C TRP A 21 0.94 -3.60 4.21
N LEU A 22 0.92 -4.14 5.42
CA LEU A 22 0.24 -5.41 5.68
C LEU A 22 -1.26 -5.25 5.44
N PHE A 23 -1.86 -4.18 5.92
CA PHE A 23 -3.28 -3.92 5.72
C PHE A 23 -3.66 -3.83 4.24
N VAL A 24 -2.93 -3.01 3.46
CA VAL A 24 -3.20 -2.79 2.03
C VAL A 24 -2.93 -4.04 1.18
N GLY A 25 -1.86 -4.78 1.47
CA GLY A 25 -1.53 -6.00 0.73
C GLY A 25 -2.45 -7.16 1.07
N LEU A 26 -2.83 -7.31 2.34
CA LEU A 26 -3.77 -8.36 2.77
C LEU A 26 -5.18 -8.12 2.26
N GLU A 27 -5.65 -6.87 2.20
CA GLU A 27 -6.96 -6.54 1.63
C GLU A 27 -7.07 -7.02 0.18
N LYS A 28 -6.03 -6.79 -0.63
CA LYS A 28 -5.95 -7.31 -2.00
C LYS A 28 -5.89 -8.83 -2.08
N ALA A 29 -5.15 -9.47 -1.17
CA ALA A 29 -5.03 -10.93 -1.13
C ALA A 29 -6.36 -11.61 -0.74
N TRP A 30 -7.09 -11.03 0.21
CA TRP A 30 -8.39 -11.56 0.66
C TRP A 30 -9.51 -11.32 -0.34
N SER A 31 -9.54 -10.15 -0.95
CA SER A 31 -10.55 -9.74 -1.94
C SER A 31 -9.99 -9.81 -3.36
N TRP A 32 -9.28 -10.90 -3.67
CA TRP A 32 -8.60 -11.13 -4.94
C TRP A 32 -9.50 -10.95 -6.18
N GLN A 33 -10.79 -11.35 -6.17
CA GLN A 33 -11.69 -11.08 -7.30
C GLN A 33 -11.91 -9.57 -7.53
N ASN A 34 -12.16 -8.82 -6.45
CA ASN A 34 -12.36 -7.37 -6.53
C ASN A 34 -11.08 -6.66 -6.98
N PHE A 35 -9.93 -7.09 -6.48
CA PHE A 35 -8.64 -6.57 -6.93
C PHE A 35 -8.41 -6.84 -8.41
N ARG A 36 -8.72 -8.05 -8.90
CA ARG A 36 -8.60 -8.40 -10.32
C ARG A 36 -9.48 -7.51 -11.20
N ILE A 37 -10.75 -7.33 -10.85
CA ILE A 37 -11.68 -6.47 -11.60
C ILE A 37 -11.18 -5.02 -11.60
N SER A 38 -10.76 -4.51 -10.44
CA SER A 38 -10.26 -3.14 -10.32
C SER A 38 -8.98 -2.92 -11.12
N LEU A 39 -8.08 -3.91 -11.13
CA LEU A 39 -6.84 -3.89 -11.92
C LEU A 39 -7.11 -3.92 -13.42
N GLN A 40 -8.10 -4.69 -13.88
CA GLN A 40 -8.52 -4.74 -15.29
C GLN A 40 -9.14 -3.43 -15.79
N GLN A 41 -9.65 -2.61 -14.87
CA GLN A 41 -10.21 -1.30 -15.18
C GLN A 41 -9.15 -0.18 -15.17
N GLN A 42 -7.89 -0.51 -14.83
CA GLN A 42 -6.79 0.44 -14.93
C GLN A 42 -6.30 0.57 -16.39
N PRO A 43 -5.77 1.73 -16.80
CA PRO A 43 -5.20 1.99 -18.12
C PRO A 43 -3.80 1.35 -18.23
N LEU A 44 -3.73 0.05 -17.96
CA LEU A 44 -2.51 -0.74 -18.00
C LEU A 44 -2.54 -1.68 -19.20
N PRO A 45 -1.37 -2.00 -19.78
CA PRO A 45 -1.30 -3.00 -20.84
C PRO A 45 -1.84 -4.36 -20.37
N GLN A 46 -2.62 -5.03 -21.21
CA GLN A 46 -3.24 -6.32 -20.88
C GLN A 46 -2.23 -7.38 -20.39
N TRP A 47 -1.04 -7.43 -20.99
CA TRP A 47 0.02 -8.36 -20.59
C TRP A 47 0.52 -8.15 -19.16
N SER A 48 0.44 -6.91 -18.64
CA SER A 48 0.92 -6.57 -17.30
C SER A 48 -0.07 -6.95 -16.20
N MET A 49 -1.36 -7.09 -16.52
CA MET A 49 -2.43 -7.31 -15.52
C MET A 49 -2.23 -8.60 -14.73
N SER A 50 -1.93 -9.70 -15.40
CA SER A 50 -1.69 -11.00 -14.74
C SER A 50 -0.45 -10.98 -13.85
N ILE A 51 0.58 -10.23 -14.23
CA ILE A 51 1.82 -10.10 -13.46
C ILE A 51 1.54 -9.26 -12.21
N LEU A 52 0.95 -8.06 -12.38
CA LEU A 52 0.66 -7.14 -11.30
C LEU A 52 -0.35 -7.70 -10.30
N PHE A 53 -1.29 -8.53 -10.76
CA PHE A 53 -2.26 -9.21 -9.91
C PHE A 53 -1.59 -10.02 -8.78
N TRP A 54 -0.48 -10.70 -9.07
CA TRP A 54 0.28 -11.43 -8.06
C TRP A 54 1.36 -10.57 -7.40
N LEU A 55 2.07 -9.78 -8.21
CA LEU A 55 3.25 -9.06 -7.78
C LEU A 55 2.94 -7.94 -6.77
N VAL A 56 1.87 -7.17 -7.01
CA VAL A 56 1.51 -6.02 -6.17
C VAL A 56 1.23 -6.44 -4.72
N PRO A 57 0.24 -7.31 -4.42
CA PRO A 57 -0.04 -7.71 -3.04
C PRO A 57 1.17 -8.42 -2.39
N LEU A 58 1.94 -9.18 -3.16
CA LEU A 58 3.12 -9.88 -2.65
C LEU A 58 4.21 -8.90 -2.19
N ILE A 59 4.54 -7.89 -3.00
CA ILE A 59 5.58 -6.90 -2.62
C ILE A 59 5.08 -6.00 -1.49
N GLU A 60 3.79 -5.65 -1.45
CA GLU A 60 3.20 -4.89 -0.35
C GLU A 60 3.34 -5.63 0.98
N ILE A 61 2.92 -6.89 1.04
CA ILE A 61 3.05 -7.74 2.25
C ILE A 61 4.53 -7.94 2.60
N ALA A 62 5.37 -8.27 1.61
CA ALA A 62 6.80 -8.45 1.83
C ALA A 62 7.47 -7.19 2.39
N THR A 63 7.06 -6.00 1.93
CA THR A 63 7.56 -4.71 2.44
C THR A 63 7.18 -4.52 3.91
N GLY A 64 5.93 -4.81 4.27
CA GLY A 64 5.47 -4.77 5.67
C GLY A 64 6.24 -5.75 6.57
N ILE A 65 6.48 -6.98 6.10
CA ILE A 65 7.30 -7.98 6.82
C ILE A 65 8.76 -7.52 6.93
N LEU A 66 9.34 -6.96 5.88
CA LEU A 66 10.72 -6.48 5.87
C LEU A 66 10.93 -5.37 6.92
N LEU A 67 10.00 -4.41 7.00
CA LEU A 67 10.01 -3.34 8.02
C LEU A 67 9.90 -3.88 9.45
N ALA A 68 9.27 -5.04 9.63
CA ALA A 68 9.02 -5.66 10.92
C ALA A 68 10.24 -6.42 11.48
N PHE A 69 11.28 -6.66 10.67
CA PHE A 69 12.50 -7.31 11.15
C PHE A 69 13.33 -6.38 12.05
N GLN A 70 13.90 -6.96 13.10
CA GLN A 70 14.89 -6.28 13.96
C GLN A 70 16.24 -6.08 13.27
N ASN A 71 16.54 -6.91 12.26
CA ASN A 71 17.78 -6.79 11.53
C ASN A 71 17.73 -5.48 10.72
N ARG A 72 18.59 -4.53 11.11
CA ARG A 72 18.70 -3.21 10.49
C ARG A 72 18.89 -3.26 8.97
N LYS A 73 19.57 -4.28 8.43
CA LYS A 73 19.73 -4.46 6.98
C LYS A 73 18.39 -4.77 6.32
N LEU A 74 17.63 -5.72 6.88
CA LEU A 74 16.31 -6.11 6.37
C LEU A 74 15.28 -4.97 6.54
N GLN A 75 15.27 -4.30 7.68
CA GLN A 75 14.38 -3.16 7.91
C GLN A 75 14.64 -2.04 6.90
N ARG A 76 15.90 -1.77 6.57
CA ARG A 76 16.26 -0.81 5.51
C ARG A 76 15.76 -1.24 4.14
N LEU A 77 15.75 -2.53 3.82
CA LEU A 77 15.14 -3.02 2.59
C LEU A 77 13.62 -2.77 2.59
N GLY A 78 12.94 -2.94 3.73
CA GLY A 78 11.52 -2.60 3.86
C GLY A 78 11.25 -1.11 3.63
N TYR A 79 12.09 -0.22 4.15
CA TYR A 79 11.99 1.21 3.85
C TYR A 79 12.23 1.53 2.36
N TRP A 80 13.24 0.91 1.74
CA TRP A 80 13.48 1.07 0.31
C TRP A 80 12.34 0.53 -0.54
N GLY A 81 11.77 -0.63 -0.17
CA GLY A 81 10.58 -1.19 -0.80
C GLY A 81 9.39 -0.24 -0.71
N SER A 82 9.19 0.38 0.46
CA SER A 82 8.14 1.38 0.67
C SER A 82 8.33 2.58 -0.26
N ILE A 83 9.54 3.14 -0.31
CA ILE A 83 9.88 4.27 -1.18
C ILE A 83 9.65 3.92 -2.64
N LEU A 84 10.09 2.74 -3.09
CA LEU A 84 9.95 2.29 -4.47
C LEU A 84 8.47 2.13 -4.86
N LEU A 85 7.68 1.42 -4.05
CA LEU A 85 6.25 1.23 -4.29
C LEU A 85 5.49 2.57 -4.29
N LEU A 86 5.73 3.41 -3.28
CA LEU A 86 5.07 4.73 -3.19
C LEU A 86 5.48 5.63 -4.35
N THR A 87 6.73 5.57 -4.81
CA THR A 87 7.18 6.33 -6.00
C THR A 87 6.46 5.82 -7.25
N ALA A 88 6.40 4.51 -7.47
CA ALA A 88 5.69 3.92 -8.60
C ALA A 88 4.20 4.29 -8.60
N PHE A 89 3.52 4.18 -7.46
CA PHE A 89 2.13 4.61 -7.31
C PHE A 89 1.96 6.12 -7.49
N THR A 90 2.90 6.94 -7.02
CA THR A 90 2.86 8.41 -7.20
C THR A 90 2.93 8.76 -8.68
N ILE A 91 3.86 8.14 -9.42
CA ILE A 91 4.00 8.35 -10.86
C ILE A 91 2.72 7.93 -11.58
N PHE A 92 2.21 6.74 -11.30
CA PHE A 92 0.97 6.23 -11.91
C PHE A 92 -0.23 7.16 -11.66
N ILE A 93 -0.44 7.58 -10.40
CA ILE A 93 -1.54 8.47 -10.04
C ILE A 93 -1.35 9.87 -10.63
N GLY A 94 -0.12 10.37 -10.60
CA GLY A 94 0.26 11.67 -11.16
C GLY A 94 -0.03 11.76 -12.65
N LEU A 95 0.29 10.73 -13.43
CA LEU A 95 -0.05 10.67 -14.86
C LEU A 95 -1.57 10.73 -15.10
N GLY A 96 -2.37 10.09 -14.23
CA GLY A 96 -3.82 10.17 -14.29
C GLY A 96 -4.38 11.56 -13.95
N VAL A 97 -3.82 12.22 -12.92
CA VAL A 97 -4.19 13.60 -12.55
C VAL A 97 -3.82 14.59 -13.65
N LEU A 98 -2.67 14.40 -14.30
CA LEU A 98 -2.21 15.20 -15.45
C LEU A 98 -3.04 14.97 -16.73
N GLY A 99 -3.97 14.01 -16.72
CA GLY A 99 -4.85 13.74 -17.87
C GLY A 99 -4.16 12.99 -19.01
N VAL A 100 -3.07 12.26 -18.75
CA VAL A 100 -2.37 11.46 -19.76
C VAL A 100 -3.20 10.24 -20.20
N TYR A 101 -4.09 9.76 -19.35
CA TYR A 101 -4.98 8.63 -19.66
C TYR A 101 -6.30 9.11 -20.29
N GLU A 102 -6.77 8.43 -21.34
CA GLU A 102 -8.02 8.75 -22.05
C GLU A 102 -9.28 8.69 -21.17
N LYS A 103 -9.24 7.89 -20.09
CA LYS A 103 -10.36 7.72 -19.14
C LYS A 103 -9.83 7.70 -17.71
N ARG A 104 -10.56 8.33 -16.78
CA ARG A 104 -10.23 8.23 -15.35
C ARG A 104 -10.48 6.78 -14.91
N PRO A 105 -9.46 6.07 -14.39
CA PRO A 105 -9.65 4.71 -13.94
C PRO A 105 -10.46 4.70 -12.66
N CYS A 106 -11.17 3.59 -12.41
CA CYS A 106 -11.86 3.37 -11.15
C CYS A 106 -10.85 3.36 -9.98
N THR A 107 -11.30 3.76 -8.79
CA THR A 107 -10.52 3.65 -7.56
C THR A 107 -10.27 2.19 -7.23
N CYS A 108 -8.98 1.81 -7.16
CA CYS A 108 -8.53 0.42 -7.06
C CYS A 108 -8.55 -0.16 -5.62
N SER A 109 -9.10 0.55 -4.63
CA SER A 109 -8.97 0.15 -3.22
C SER A 109 -10.18 0.54 -2.37
N SER A 110 -10.68 -0.43 -1.60
CA SER A 110 -11.94 -0.32 -0.85
C SER A 110 -12.03 0.85 0.12
N ILE A 111 -10.91 1.27 0.75
CA ILE A 111 -10.89 2.43 1.67
C ILE A 111 -10.72 3.77 0.95
N PHE A 112 -10.15 3.76 -0.25
CA PHE A 112 -9.99 4.97 -1.06
C PHE A 112 -11.09 5.14 -2.11
N ASN A 113 -12.11 4.30 -2.09
CA ASN A 113 -13.22 4.32 -3.06
C ASN A 113 -14.02 5.63 -3.08
N THR A 114 -13.94 6.44 -2.02
CA THR A 114 -14.60 7.76 -1.93
C THR A 114 -13.64 8.92 -2.16
N MET A 115 -12.35 8.65 -2.39
CA MET A 115 -11.31 9.68 -2.42
C MET A 115 -10.95 10.04 -3.86
N SER A 116 -10.89 11.35 -4.15
CA SER A 116 -10.48 11.83 -5.46
C SER A 116 -9.00 11.50 -5.73
N TRP A 117 -8.63 11.39 -7.01
CA TRP A 117 -7.27 11.05 -7.45
C TRP A 117 -6.23 12.05 -6.92
N GLU A 118 -6.59 13.33 -6.86
CA GLU A 118 -5.73 14.41 -6.37
C GLU A 118 -5.45 14.23 -4.86
N LYS A 119 -6.47 13.87 -4.08
CA LYS A 119 -6.29 13.55 -2.66
C LYS A 119 -5.42 12.30 -2.50
N HIS A 120 -5.60 11.28 -3.34
CA HIS A 120 -4.78 10.06 -3.27
C HIS A 120 -3.32 10.37 -3.54
N LEU A 121 -3.03 11.18 -4.55
CA LEU A 121 -1.69 11.65 -4.84
C LEU A 121 -1.06 12.33 -3.63
N VAL A 122 -1.78 13.24 -2.96
CA VAL A 122 -1.30 13.94 -1.76
C VAL A 122 -0.96 12.96 -0.64
N VAL A 123 -1.86 12.01 -0.33
CA VAL A 123 -1.60 11.00 0.70
C VAL A 123 -0.38 10.16 0.35
N ASN A 124 -0.25 9.75 -0.91
CA ASN A 124 0.87 8.92 -1.37
C ASN A 124 2.22 9.65 -1.28
N VAL A 125 2.25 10.96 -1.60
CA VAL A 125 3.43 11.83 -1.45
C VAL A 125 3.79 12.02 0.03
N ILE A 126 2.80 12.18 0.92
CA ILE A 126 3.03 12.26 2.37
C ILE A 126 3.65 10.94 2.88
N LEU A 127 3.08 9.79 2.50
CA LEU A 127 3.60 8.47 2.86
C LEU A 127 5.03 8.26 2.33
N LEU A 128 5.33 8.75 1.12
CA LEU A 128 6.66 8.71 0.54
C LEU A 128 7.64 9.52 1.39
N GLY A 129 7.27 10.73 1.79
CA GLY A 129 8.04 11.57 2.71
C GLY A 129 8.30 10.88 4.06
N ILE A 130 7.26 10.29 4.66
CA ILE A 130 7.36 9.53 5.91
C ILE A 130 8.34 8.36 5.77
N SER A 131 8.30 7.64 4.64
CA SER A 131 9.19 6.51 4.35
C SER A 131 10.65 6.96 4.23
N ILE A 132 10.91 8.10 3.57
CA ILE A 132 12.25 8.69 3.46
C ILE A 132 12.75 9.13 4.84
N ILE A 133 11.92 9.79 5.65
CA ILE A 133 12.27 10.22 7.00
C ILE A 133 12.61 9.01 7.87
N GLY A 134 11.79 7.95 7.84
CA GLY A 134 12.06 6.70 8.54
C GLY A 134 13.38 6.04 8.12
N LEU A 135 13.68 6.01 6.82
CA LEU A 135 14.97 5.51 6.31
C LEU A 135 16.17 6.36 6.79
N ARG A 136 16.02 7.69 6.89
CA ARG A 136 17.09 8.57 7.35
C ARG A 136 17.33 8.43 8.85
N LEU A 137 16.26 8.35 9.65
CA LEU A 137 16.36 8.17 11.09
C LEU A 137 16.90 6.78 11.47
N SER A 138 16.50 5.72 10.76
CA SER A 138 17.05 4.37 10.96
C SER A 138 18.54 4.23 10.65
N ARG A 139 19.14 5.16 9.87
CA ARG A 139 20.61 5.25 9.68
C ARG A 139 21.36 5.84 10.86
N LEU A 140 20.68 6.52 11.77
CA LEU A 140 21.34 7.25 12.85
C LEU A 140 21.37 6.48 14.17
N GLU A 141 20.56 5.44 14.33
CA GLU A 141 20.42 4.76 15.63
C GLU A 141 20.59 3.24 15.55
N VAL A 142 21.27 2.71 16.59
CA VAL A 142 21.23 1.31 17.01
C VAL A 142 19.97 1.19 17.87
N ILE A 143 19.03 0.32 17.48
CA ILE A 143 17.83 0.03 18.27
C ILE A 143 18.29 -0.39 19.67
N SER A 144 17.83 0.30 20.72
CA SER A 144 18.18 -0.07 22.09
C SER A 144 17.65 -1.50 22.37
N PRO A 145 18.49 -2.41 22.89
CA PRO A 145 18.10 -3.81 23.05
C PRO A 145 16.91 -4.02 24.01
N VAL A 146 16.66 -3.08 24.93
CA VAL A 146 15.64 -3.20 25.99
C VAL A 146 14.19 -3.05 25.49
N ASP A 147 13.90 -2.15 24.54
CA ASP A 147 12.55 -2.03 23.94
C ASP A 147 12.32 -3.01 22.78
N SER A 148 13.41 -3.51 22.19
CA SER A 148 13.41 -4.34 20.98
C SER A 148 12.68 -5.68 21.15
N GLY A 149 12.78 -6.30 22.34
CA GLY A 149 12.22 -7.62 22.63
C GLY A 149 10.71 -7.60 22.86
N ARG A 150 10.17 -6.52 23.44
CA ARG A 150 8.73 -6.32 23.60
C ARG A 150 8.08 -6.00 22.25
N TYR A 151 8.74 -5.17 21.44
CA TYR A 151 8.32 -4.80 20.09
C TYR A 151 8.19 -6.00 19.14
N THR A 152 9.21 -6.86 19.06
CA THR A 152 9.12 -8.07 18.21
C THR A 152 8.09 -9.05 18.71
N LYS A 153 7.88 -9.15 20.02
CA LYS A 153 6.82 -10.01 20.55
C LYS A 153 5.46 -9.52 20.08
N SER A 154 5.17 -8.21 20.18
CA SER A 154 3.93 -7.61 19.68
C SER A 154 3.76 -7.78 18.17
N ILE A 155 4.82 -7.59 17.38
CA ILE A 155 4.79 -7.83 15.93
C ILE A 155 4.58 -9.31 15.60
N ARG A 156 5.32 -10.22 16.24
CA ARG A 156 5.16 -11.66 16.03
C ARG A 156 3.75 -12.09 16.38
N LEU A 157 3.20 -11.58 17.48
CA LEU A 157 1.81 -11.81 17.87
C LEU A 157 0.83 -11.22 16.85
N PHE A 158 1.10 -10.03 16.30
CA PHE A 158 0.27 -9.43 15.24
C PHE A 158 0.31 -10.23 13.94
N LEU A 159 1.50 -10.68 13.52
CA LEU A 159 1.68 -11.56 12.37
C LEU A 159 1.02 -12.92 12.60
N LEU A 160 1.17 -13.51 13.80
CA LEU A 160 0.49 -14.76 14.17
C LEU A 160 -1.02 -14.58 14.18
N PHE A 161 -1.51 -13.46 14.70
CA PHE A 161 -2.92 -13.10 14.68
C PHE A 161 -3.43 -12.97 13.24
N ILE A 162 -2.70 -12.29 12.36
CA ILE A 162 -3.03 -12.23 10.93
C ILE A 162 -3.10 -13.64 10.32
N VAL A 163 -2.11 -14.50 10.58
CA VAL A 163 -2.09 -15.89 10.09
C VAL A 163 -3.26 -16.71 10.66
N LEU A 164 -3.63 -16.52 11.92
CA LEU A 164 -4.77 -17.21 12.53
C LEU A 164 -6.10 -16.71 11.95
N ASN A 165 -6.21 -15.42 11.65
CA ASN A 165 -7.41 -14.84 11.03
C ASN A 165 -7.51 -15.20 9.53
N THR A 166 -6.39 -15.34 8.79
CA THR A 166 -6.42 -15.89 7.43
C THR A 166 -6.89 -17.34 7.42
N ILE A 167 -6.40 -18.18 8.34
CA ILE A 167 -6.86 -19.57 8.47
C ILE A 167 -8.34 -19.63 8.86
N GLY A 168 -8.78 -18.81 9.82
CA GLY A 168 -10.17 -18.78 10.29
C GLY A 168 -11.18 -18.30 9.22
N THR A 169 -10.78 -17.38 8.35
CA THR A 169 -11.63 -16.89 7.25
C THR A 169 -11.66 -17.83 6.05
N VAL A 170 -10.62 -18.62 5.81
CA VAL A 170 -10.63 -19.70 4.81
C VAL A 170 -11.60 -20.81 5.21
N GLN A 171 -11.73 -21.11 6.51
CA GLN A 171 -12.58 -22.19 7.00
C GLN A 171 -14.05 -21.79 7.22
N SER A 172 -14.36 -20.50 7.34
CA SER A 172 -15.71 -19.99 7.67
C SER A 172 -16.49 -19.41 6.49
N ARG A 173 -15.92 -19.38 5.27
CA ARG A 173 -16.68 -19.00 4.08
C ARG A 173 -17.30 -20.25 3.44
N PRO A 174 -18.62 -20.48 3.56
CA PRO A 174 -19.27 -21.39 2.62
C PRO A 174 -19.05 -20.83 1.23
N PHE A 175 -18.51 -21.67 0.35
CA PHE A 175 -18.10 -21.39 -1.04
C PHE A 175 -19.14 -20.65 -1.90
N TRP A 176 -20.39 -20.52 -1.44
CA TRP A 176 -21.54 -19.98 -2.17
C TRP A 176 -22.17 -18.69 -1.62
N ARG A 177 -21.60 -17.99 -0.63
CA ARG A 177 -22.14 -16.68 -0.18
C ARG A 177 -21.34 -15.50 -0.74
N GLU A 178 -21.84 -14.91 -1.82
CA GLU A 178 -21.52 -13.54 -2.24
C GLU A 178 -22.04 -12.56 -1.18
N THR A 179 -21.23 -12.25 -0.16
CA THR A 179 -21.54 -11.13 0.73
C THR A 179 -21.07 -9.84 0.06
N ASN A 180 -22.05 -9.07 -0.42
CA ASN A 180 -21.95 -7.70 -0.96
C ASN A 180 -21.43 -6.66 0.06
N ALA A 181 -20.52 -7.03 0.97
CA ALA A 181 -20.07 -6.17 2.06
C ALA A 181 -18.91 -5.23 1.68
N PHE A 182 -18.22 -5.49 0.56
CA PHE A 182 -17.18 -4.61 0.01
C PHE A 182 -17.61 -4.19 -1.40
N VAL A 183 -18.18 -2.98 -1.45
CA VAL A 183 -18.52 -2.14 -2.62
C VAL A 183 -18.06 -2.70 -3.97
N MET A 184 -19.03 -2.99 -4.85
CA MET A 184 -18.83 -3.23 -6.28
C MET A 184 -17.96 -2.10 -6.88
N PRO A 185 -16.96 -2.39 -7.74
CA PRO A 185 -16.18 -1.34 -8.39
C PRO A 185 -17.12 -0.43 -9.20
N GLN A 186 -17.13 0.87 -8.88
CA GLN A 186 -17.93 1.85 -9.61
C GLN A 186 -17.53 1.86 -11.10
N LYS A 187 -18.53 1.98 -11.98
CA LYS A 187 -18.33 2.18 -13.42
C LYS A 187 -17.37 3.35 -13.66
N MET A 188 -16.45 3.20 -14.63
CA MET A 188 -15.53 4.26 -15.06
C MET A 188 -16.31 5.56 -15.31
N THR A 189 -15.99 6.63 -14.60
CA THR A 189 -16.55 7.95 -14.86
C THR A 189 -15.68 8.65 -15.90
N THR A 190 -16.31 9.17 -16.95
CA THR A 190 -15.63 9.98 -17.97
C THR A 190 -15.11 11.28 -17.35
N TYR A 191 -13.96 11.74 -17.83
CA TYR A 191 -13.42 13.06 -17.45
C TYR A 191 -14.46 14.14 -17.78
N PRO A 192 -14.68 15.17 -16.94
CA PRO A 192 -15.49 16.31 -17.35
C PRO A 192 -14.87 16.94 -18.61
N SER A 193 -15.71 17.26 -19.58
CA SER A 193 -15.35 17.64 -20.96
C SER A 193 -14.45 18.88 -21.08
N ASN A 194 -14.28 19.63 -20.00
CA ASN A 194 -13.48 20.84 -19.92
C ASN A 194 -11.98 20.62 -19.65
N LEU A 195 -11.54 19.40 -19.35
CA LEU A 195 -10.14 19.09 -19.02
C LEU A 195 -9.41 18.22 -20.07
N VAL A 196 -10.09 17.85 -21.17
CA VAL A 196 -9.55 16.97 -22.23
C VAL A 196 -8.73 17.73 -23.29
N TYR A 197 -8.71 19.07 -23.26
CA TYR A 197 -8.20 19.91 -24.37
C TYR A 197 -6.75 20.40 -24.28
N GLN A 198 -5.85 19.78 -23.51
CA GLN A 198 -4.49 20.35 -23.35
C GLN A 198 -3.33 19.57 -23.98
N PHE A 199 -3.52 18.37 -24.54
CA PHE A 199 -2.43 17.65 -25.22
C PHE A 199 -2.85 16.88 -26.48
N LYS A 200 -3.67 17.49 -27.33
CA LYS A 200 -3.67 17.15 -28.75
C LYS A 200 -2.67 18.09 -29.43
N VAL A 201 -1.37 17.81 -29.23
CA VAL A 201 -0.33 18.46 -30.03
C VAL A 201 -0.45 17.92 -31.45
N SER A 202 -0.50 18.88 -32.36
CA SER A 202 -0.60 18.85 -33.82
C SER A 202 -0.05 17.62 -34.52
#